data_AF-A0A183IM35-F1
#
_entry.id   AF-A0A183IM35-F1
#
_cell.length_a   1.000
_cell.length_b   1.000
_cell.length_c   1.000
_cell.angle_alpha   90.00
_cell.angle_beta   90.00
_cell.angle_gamma   90.00
#
_symmetry.space_group_name_H-M   'P 1'
#
loop_
_entity.id
_entity.type
_entity.pdbx_description
1 polymer ?
#
loop_
_entity_poly.entity_id
_entity_poly.type
_entity_poly.pdbx_seq_one_letter_code
_entity_poly.pdbx_strand_id
1 'polypeptide(L)'
;MDPDAQMRLGKLLDDVDEPSLSSAERATYGVLTGHLDSLLAMSNCWEDKLWAHCKSLSEQMFDEFRSGMATSASSPALRFSQIFPKLGLSDDDFKGGFFCNVQKFLALRHYDALIRYLDNAMSQNSAFNRHRARFSCHLVFQLRSFGVDIEERTYNLLIEHYVKVLISDRRVSLIPFYVSKLRRDLQILWYAKFLEDVFDSSERQRYLAQAREHNLDVYSICLAVAEQLRKHYLALVGNSGHPETGSLTTSEFSLRKSVTEDEEKVISAIEWLLFEPDMLMAEAVREAGALGRVFLLNENLAAVEKLFDILPDNADEAAIDIWKEQNDDASGALTTEQKNILKDYHSIRIYIVG
;
A
#
# COMPACT_ATOMS: atom_id res chain seq x y z
N MET A 1 0.10 0.01 61.65
CA MET A 1 0.27 1.24 60.85
C MET A 1 0.32 2.40 61.82
N ASP A 2 1.15 3.42 61.57
CA ASP A 2 1.16 4.62 62.39
C ASP A 2 -0.22 5.32 62.30
N PRO A 3 -1.00 5.40 63.40
CA PRO A 3 -2.31 6.06 63.40
C PRO A 3 -2.21 7.53 62.96
N ASP A 4 -1.06 8.14 63.17
CA ASP A 4 -0.78 9.54 62.85
C ASP A 4 -0.72 9.77 61.33
N ALA A 5 -0.29 8.77 60.56
CA ALA A 5 -0.28 8.83 59.10
C ALA A 5 -1.69 8.73 58.49
N GLN A 6 -2.58 7.93 59.07
CA GLN A 6 -3.99 7.85 58.64
C GLN A 6 -4.76 9.13 58.97
N MET A 7 -4.49 9.73 60.14
CA MET A 7 -5.07 11.02 60.51
C MET A 7 -4.62 12.15 59.57
N ARG A 8 -3.34 12.15 59.14
CA ARG A 8 -2.81 13.13 58.17
C ARG A 8 -3.41 12.97 56.77
N LEU A 9 -3.60 11.73 56.29
CA LEU A 9 -4.27 11.45 55.01
C LEU A 9 -5.75 11.83 55.01
N GLY A 10 -6.47 11.55 56.11
CA GLY A 10 -7.86 11.99 56.28
C GLY A 10 -7.99 13.51 56.26
N LYS A 11 -7.09 14.21 56.97
CA LYS A 11 -7.03 15.66 56.96
C LYS A 11 -6.74 16.24 55.56
N LEU A 12 -5.84 15.62 54.80
CA LEU A 12 -5.56 16.00 53.41
C LEU A 12 -6.76 15.81 52.48
N LEU A 13 -7.65 14.84 52.73
CA LEU A 13 -8.88 14.67 51.97
C LEU A 13 -9.93 15.72 52.33
N ASP A 14 -10.08 16.02 53.63
CA ASP A 14 -10.96 17.09 54.11
C ASP A 14 -10.51 18.46 53.57
N ASP A 15 -9.19 18.69 53.47
CA ASP A 15 -8.60 19.91 52.94
C ASP A 15 -8.91 20.08 51.43
N VAL A 16 -9.09 18.99 50.65
CA VAL A 16 -9.36 19.08 49.19
C VAL A 16 -10.70 19.76 48.88
N ASP A 17 -11.69 19.58 49.74
CA ASP A 17 -13.04 20.14 49.56
C ASP A 17 -13.19 21.55 50.15
N GLU A 18 -12.12 22.13 50.71
CA GLU A 18 -12.17 23.49 51.24
C GLU A 18 -12.40 24.54 50.12
N PRO A 19 -13.48 25.34 50.22
CA PRO A 19 -13.82 26.35 49.20
C PRO A 19 -12.86 27.55 49.20
N SER A 20 -12.03 27.70 50.24
CA SER A 20 -10.98 28.72 50.38
C SER A 20 -9.79 28.48 49.46
N LEU A 21 -9.54 27.23 49.07
CA LEU A 21 -8.38 26.85 48.26
C LEU A 21 -8.56 27.21 46.78
N SER A 22 -7.46 27.56 46.13
CA SER A 22 -7.43 27.71 44.68
C SER A 22 -7.63 26.35 43.98
N SER A 23 -8.04 26.39 42.70
CA SER A 23 -8.18 25.18 41.89
C SER A 23 -6.85 24.41 41.74
N ALA A 24 -5.73 25.12 41.70
CA ALA A 24 -4.39 24.52 41.61
C ALA A 24 -3.96 23.83 42.92
N GLU A 25 -4.29 24.43 44.08
CA GLU A 25 -4.03 23.81 45.38
C GLU A 25 -4.88 22.56 45.59
N ARG A 26 -6.18 22.62 45.28
CA ARG A 26 -7.06 21.45 45.31
C ARG A 26 -6.57 20.34 44.38
N ALA A 27 -6.12 20.68 43.17
CA ALA A 27 -5.54 19.70 42.25
C ALA A 27 -4.27 19.08 42.84
N THR A 28 -3.40 19.86 43.48
CA THR A 28 -2.17 19.35 44.12
C THR A 28 -2.49 18.33 45.21
N TYR A 29 -3.46 18.63 46.09
CA TYR A 29 -3.93 17.67 47.06
C TYR A 29 -4.57 16.46 46.40
N GLY A 30 -5.38 16.67 45.35
CA GLY A 30 -5.95 15.59 44.54
C GLY A 30 -4.91 14.67 43.89
N VAL A 31 -3.73 15.18 43.49
CA VAL A 31 -2.63 14.34 43.00
C VAL A 31 -2.10 13.43 44.11
N LEU A 32 -2.02 13.92 45.35
CA LEU A 32 -1.51 13.14 46.46
C LEU A 32 -2.52 12.10 46.96
N THR A 33 -3.80 12.45 46.98
CA THR A 33 -4.87 11.62 47.55
C THR A 33 -5.60 10.75 46.51
N GLY A 34 -5.43 11.02 45.22
CA GLY A 34 -6.21 10.37 44.16
C GLY A 34 -7.64 10.87 44.05
N HIS A 35 -7.94 12.07 44.59
CA HIS A 35 -9.27 12.68 44.52
C HIS A 35 -9.61 13.11 43.09
N LEU A 36 -10.53 12.37 42.45
CA LEU A 36 -10.79 12.46 41.02
C LEU A 36 -11.36 13.82 40.60
N ASP A 37 -12.33 14.35 41.33
CA ASP A 37 -13.06 15.56 40.93
C ASP A 37 -12.15 16.79 40.91
N SER A 38 -11.24 16.90 41.87
CA SER A 38 -10.23 17.96 41.90
C SER A 38 -9.24 17.87 40.73
N LEU A 39 -8.92 16.66 40.27
CA LEU A 39 -8.04 16.45 39.11
C LEU A 39 -8.77 16.75 37.79
N LEU A 40 -10.02 16.31 37.67
CA LEU A 40 -10.85 16.55 36.49
C LEU A 40 -11.15 18.04 36.30
N ALA A 41 -11.29 18.81 37.39
CA ALA A 41 -11.50 20.26 37.33
C ALA A 41 -10.38 21.03 36.61
N MET A 42 -9.17 20.48 36.58
CA MET A 42 -7.99 21.07 35.92
C MET A 42 -7.60 20.34 34.62
N SER A 43 -8.32 19.27 34.24
CA SER A 43 -7.98 18.43 33.10
C SER A 43 -8.51 19.02 31.78
N ASN A 44 -7.60 19.41 30.88
CA ASN A 44 -7.96 20.13 29.65
C ASN A 44 -7.98 19.22 28.41
N CYS A 45 -7.21 18.13 28.43
CA CYS A 45 -7.13 17.17 27.32
C CYS A 45 -7.56 15.76 27.73
N TRP A 46 -7.66 14.88 26.73
CA TRP A 46 -8.02 13.47 26.95
C TRP A 46 -6.96 12.79 27.83
N GLU A 47 -5.69 13.12 27.62
CA GLU A 47 -4.55 12.57 28.36
C GLU A 47 -4.63 12.95 29.84
N ASP A 48 -4.96 14.21 30.15
CA ASP A 48 -5.12 14.68 31.53
C ASP A 48 -6.24 13.91 32.24
N LYS A 49 -7.38 13.76 31.55
CA LYS A 49 -8.54 13.02 32.09
C LYS A 49 -8.22 11.55 32.29
N LEU A 50 -7.58 10.89 31.30
CA LEU A 50 -7.16 9.50 31.40
C LEU A 50 -6.20 9.32 32.58
N TRP A 51 -5.22 10.21 32.70
CA TRP A 51 -4.25 10.20 33.79
C TRP A 51 -4.93 10.38 35.15
N ALA A 52 -5.86 11.33 35.29
CA ALA A 52 -6.61 11.57 36.53
C ALA A 52 -7.38 10.31 36.98
N HIS A 53 -8.06 9.64 36.06
CA HIS A 53 -8.74 8.38 36.34
C HIS A 53 -7.77 7.25 36.70
N CYS A 54 -6.63 7.13 36.00
CA CYS A 54 -5.61 6.13 36.32
C CYS A 54 -5.01 6.36 37.70
N LYS A 55 -4.75 7.62 38.06
CA LYS A 55 -4.21 8.01 39.35
C LYS A 55 -5.19 7.68 40.48
N SER A 56 -6.45 8.06 40.33
CA SER A 56 -7.50 7.73 41.31
C SER A 56 -7.65 6.21 41.47
N LEU A 57 -7.64 5.45 40.37
CA LEU A 57 -7.67 3.98 40.42
C LEU A 57 -6.44 3.40 41.12
N SER A 58 -5.25 3.96 40.87
CA SER A 58 -4.02 3.52 41.53
C SER A 58 -4.06 3.70 43.04
N GLU A 59 -4.56 4.83 43.54
CA GLU A 59 -4.70 5.08 44.98
C GLU A 59 -5.74 4.15 45.61
N GLN A 60 -6.88 3.94 44.95
CA GLN A 60 -7.89 2.97 45.41
C GLN A 60 -7.31 1.56 45.55
N MET A 61 -6.57 1.10 44.55
CA MET A 61 -5.92 -0.22 44.59
C MET A 61 -4.85 -0.31 45.69
N PHE A 62 -4.11 0.79 45.94
CA PHE A 62 -3.11 0.84 47.00
C PHE A 62 -3.75 0.77 48.39
N ASP A 63 -4.85 1.49 48.61
CA ASP A 63 -5.60 1.44 49.87
C ASP A 63 -6.27 0.09 50.12
N GLU A 64 -6.83 -0.54 49.08
CA GLU A 64 -7.37 -1.91 49.16
C GLU A 64 -6.29 -2.93 49.52
N PHE A 65 -5.11 -2.83 48.90
CA PHE A 65 -3.96 -3.67 49.23
C PHE A 65 -3.53 -3.48 50.69
N ARG A 66 -3.43 -2.23 51.14
CA ARG A 66 -3.00 -1.84 52.49
C ARG A 66 -3.98 -2.26 53.58
N SER A 67 -5.28 -2.16 53.32
CA SER A 67 -6.34 -2.53 54.25
C SER A 67 -6.53 -4.05 54.38
N GLY A 68 -5.83 -4.85 53.56
CA GLY A 68 -6.04 -6.29 53.49
C GLY A 68 -7.40 -6.67 52.89
N MET A 69 -8.17 -5.67 52.42
CA MET A 69 -9.46 -5.83 51.76
C MET A 69 -9.29 -5.85 50.23
N ALA A 70 -8.26 -6.53 49.74
CA ALA A 70 -8.14 -6.84 48.31
C ALA A 70 -9.32 -7.72 47.92
N THR A 71 -10.46 -7.08 47.64
CA THR A 71 -11.71 -7.77 47.32
C THR A 71 -11.57 -8.40 45.96
N SER A 72 -11.85 -9.70 45.87
CA SER A 72 -11.78 -10.50 44.65
C SER A 72 -12.84 -10.13 43.59
N ALA A 73 -13.53 -9.00 43.73
CA ALA A 73 -14.73 -8.69 42.99
C ALA A 73 -14.46 -8.24 41.54
N SER A 74 -13.31 -7.61 41.27
CA SER A 74 -12.94 -7.22 39.90
C SER A 74 -11.42 -7.14 39.71
N SER A 75 -10.93 -7.62 38.57
CA SER A 75 -9.50 -7.53 38.26
C SER A 75 -9.09 -6.07 37.97
N PRO A 76 -7.83 -5.68 38.25
CA PRO A 76 -7.31 -4.36 37.88
C PRO A 76 -7.53 -4.02 36.40
N ALA A 77 -7.41 -5.03 35.52
CA ALA A 77 -7.66 -4.87 34.08
C ALA A 77 -9.13 -4.51 33.77
N LEU A 78 -10.10 -5.12 34.46
CA LEU A 78 -11.52 -4.80 34.30
C LEU A 78 -11.84 -3.39 34.81
N ARG A 79 -11.26 -2.98 35.95
CA ARG A 79 -11.45 -1.61 36.48
C ARG A 79 -10.83 -0.57 35.55
N PHE A 80 -9.64 -0.85 35.01
CA PHE A 80 -8.98 0.00 34.03
C PHE A 80 -9.82 0.14 32.74
N SER A 81 -10.42 -0.95 32.24
CA SER A 81 -11.25 -0.88 31.04
C SER A 81 -12.51 -0.03 31.21
N GLN A 82 -13.05 0.05 32.42
CA GLN A 82 -14.19 0.91 32.77
C GLN A 82 -13.85 2.40 32.81
N ILE A 83 -12.57 2.80 32.73
CA ILE A 83 -12.19 4.22 32.62
C ILE A 83 -12.63 4.78 31.26
N PHE A 84 -12.41 4.04 30.17
CA PHE A 84 -12.61 4.56 28.81
C PHE A 84 -14.06 4.96 28.47
N PRO A 85 -15.12 4.27 28.94
CA PRO A 85 -16.49 4.75 28.80
C PRO A 85 -16.75 6.06 29.58
N LYS A 86 -16.14 6.22 30.77
CA LYS A 86 -16.31 7.41 31.63
C LYS A 86 -15.61 8.65 31.07
N LEU A 87 -14.60 8.45 30.24
CA LEU A 87 -13.91 9.54 29.55
C LEU A 87 -14.81 10.25 28.52
N GLY A 88 -16.05 9.81 28.33
CA GLY A 88 -17.05 10.54 27.55
C GLY A 88 -16.60 10.72 26.11
N LEU A 89 -16.28 9.60 25.46
CA LEU A 89 -16.15 9.54 24.00
C LEU A 89 -17.54 9.77 23.40
N SER A 90 -18.01 11.02 23.37
CA SER A 90 -19.00 11.43 22.39
C SER A 90 -18.34 11.20 21.02
N ASP A 91 -19.00 10.46 20.15
CA ASP A 91 -18.48 10.03 18.86
C ASP A 91 -18.06 11.21 17.94
N ASP A 92 -18.48 12.44 18.25
CA ASP A 92 -18.37 13.56 17.31
C ASP A 92 -17.35 14.67 17.63
N ASP A 93 -16.79 14.79 18.84
CA ASP A 93 -16.18 16.08 19.25
C ASP A 93 -14.71 16.12 19.72
N PHE A 94 -13.92 15.05 19.60
CA PHE A 94 -12.50 15.12 19.99
C PHE A 94 -11.53 15.30 18.82
N LYS A 95 -10.84 16.45 18.82
CA LYS A 95 -9.60 16.73 18.06
C LYS A 95 -8.44 15.72 18.32
N GLY A 96 -8.64 14.71 19.17
CA GLY A 96 -7.75 13.54 19.39
C GLY A 96 -8.14 12.24 18.63
N GLY A 97 -9.20 12.27 17.82
CA GLY A 97 -10.02 11.11 17.42
C GLY A 97 -9.34 9.86 16.83
N PHE A 98 -8.20 9.94 16.15
CA PHE A 98 -7.53 8.74 15.61
C PHE A 98 -6.59 8.08 16.62
N PHE A 99 -5.61 8.85 17.10
CA PHE A 99 -4.56 8.31 17.96
C PHE A 99 -5.07 7.93 19.35
N CYS A 100 -6.08 8.65 19.89
CA CYS A 100 -6.68 8.30 21.17
C CYS A 100 -7.39 6.93 21.09
N ASN A 101 -8.11 6.67 19.99
CA ASN A 101 -8.75 5.36 19.77
C ASN A 101 -7.70 4.25 19.62
N VAL A 102 -6.61 4.50 18.89
CA VAL A 102 -5.49 3.55 18.80
C VAL A 102 -4.89 3.27 20.18
N GLN A 103 -4.58 4.31 20.96
CA GLN A 103 -4.05 4.19 22.32
C GLN A 103 -4.99 3.39 23.23
N LYS A 104 -6.30 3.67 23.17
CA LYS A 104 -7.33 2.92 23.90
C LYS A 104 -7.27 1.43 23.57
N PHE A 105 -7.30 1.06 22.29
CA PHE A 105 -7.26 -0.36 21.91
C PHE A 105 -5.95 -1.03 22.30
N LEU A 106 -4.82 -0.35 22.17
CA LEU A 106 -3.50 -0.87 22.58
C LEU A 106 -3.42 -1.06 24.10
N ALA A 107 -3.87 -0.09 24.88
CA ALA A 107 -3.88 -0.18 26.34
C ALA A 107 -4.78 -1.33 26.84
N LEU A 108 -5.90 -1.57 26.15
CA LEU A 108 -6.82 -2.68 26.43
C LEU A 108 -6.39 -4.01 25.80
N ARG A 109 -5.35 -4.02 24.97
CA ARG A 109 -4.90 -5.18 24.17
C ARG A 109 -6.00 -5.77 23.28
N HIS A 110 -6.92 -4.92 22.81
CA HIS A 110 -8.02 -5.30 21.92
C HIS A 110 -7.59 -5.18 20.45
N TYR A 111 -6.63 -6.00 20.03
CA TYR A 111 -6.01 -5.88 18.70
C TYR A 111 -7.01 -6.08 17.55
N ASP A 112 -7.94 -7.04 17.64
CA ASP A 112 -8.96 -7.25 16.60
C ASP A 112 -9.84 -6.00 16.38
N ALA A 113 -10.21 -5.33 17.46
CA ALA A 113 -11.00 -4.11 17.40
C ALA A 113 -10.18 -2.93 16.83
N LEU A 114 -8.89 -2.87 17.15
CA LEU A 114 -7.95 -1.91 16.55
C LEU A 114 -7.85 -2.11 15.03
N ILE A 115 -7.64 -3.34 14.56
CA ILE A 115 -7.51 -3.63 13.13
C ILE A 115 -8.79 -3.24 12.37
N ARG A 116 -9.97 -3.59 12.90
CA ARG A 116 -11.26 -3.15 12.32
C ARG A 116 -11.42 -1.64 12.32
N TYR A 117 -10.98 -0.97 13.38
CA TYR A 117 -11.00 0.50 13.45
C TYR A 117 -10.13 1.14 12.38
N LEU A 118 -8.92 0.62 12.14
CA LEU A 118 -8.03 1.10 11.08
C LEU A 118 -8.62 0.92 9.68
N ASP A 119 -9.23 -0.25 9.43
CA ASP A 119 -9.90 -0.56 8.15
C ASP A 119 -11.08 0.37 7.85
N ASN A 120 -11.93 0.61 8.87
CA ASN A 120 -13.05 1.54 8.77
C ASN A 120 -12.58 2.99 8.56
N ALA A 121 -11.55 3.43 9.32
CA ALA A 121 -11.01 4.77 9.20
C ALA A 121 -10.42 5.03 7.81
N MET A 122 -9.79 4.03 7.22
CA MET A 122 -9.27 4.08 5.85
C MET A 122 -10.40 4.16 4.82
N SER A 123 -11.45 3.35 4.98
CA SER A 123 -12.60 3.29 4.05
C SER A 123 -13.39 4.61 3.97
N GLN A 124 -13.40 5.40 5.06
CA GLN A 124 -14.11 6.68 5.11
C GLN A 124 -13.36 7.83 4.40
N ASN A 125 -12.09 7.61 3.99
CA ASN A 125 -11.21 8.40 3.09
C ASN A 125 -10.96 9.89 3.43
N SER A 126 -11.95 10.67 3.86
CA SER A 126 -11.86 12.12 4.11
C SER A 126 -10.90 12.51 5.24
N ALA A 127 -10.57 11.58 6.14
CA ALA A 127 -9.71 11.83 7.29
C ALA A 127 -8.43 10.97 7.33
N PHE A 128 -8.23 10.03 6.40
CA PHE A 128 -7.09 9.10 6.44
C PHE A 128 -5.91 9.63 5.63
N ASN A 129 -5.26 10.67 6.16
CA ASN A 129 -4.12 11.29 5.48
C ASN A 129 -2.88 10.37 5.44
N ARG A 130 -1.89 10.76 4.64
CA ARG A 130 -0.59 10.06 4.50
C ARG A 130 0.06 9.68 5.84
N HIS A 131 0.02 10.55 6.84
CA HIS A 131 0.67 10.28 8.13
C HIS A 131 -0.04 9.17 8.90
N ARG A 132 -1.38 9.12 8.85
CA ARG A 132 -2.18 8.04 9.41
C ARG A 132 -1.95 6.73 8.67
N ALA A 133 -1.92 6.75 7.34
CA ALA A 133 -1.59 5.57 6.53
C ALA A 133 -0.21 5.00 6.86
N ARG A 134 0.81 5.87 6.91
CA ARG A 134 2.17 5.49 7.32
C ARG A 134 2.20 4.88 8.71
N PHE A 135 1.58 5.56 9.69
CA PHE A 135 1.51 5.09 11.06
C PHE A 135 0.83 3.72 11.15
N SER A 136 -0.31 3.54 10.48
CA SER A 136 -1.05 2.28 10.47
C SER A 136 -0.22 1.14 9.88
N CYS A 137 0.52 1.37 8.79
CA CYS A 137 1.44 0.37 8.22
C CYS A 137 2.50 -0.07 9.23
N HIS A 138 3.20 0.87 9.85
CA HIS A 138 4.22 0.54 10.85
C HIS A 138 3.63 -0.15 12.08
N LEU A 139 2.43 0.27 12.49
CA LEU A 139 1.73 -0.36 13.61
C LEU A 139 1.41 -1.83 13.29
N VAL A 140 0.85 -2.14 12.13
CA VAL A 140 0.55 -3.54 11.77
C VAL A 140 1.81 -4.38 11.56
N PHE A 141 2.89 -3.80 11.04
CA PHE A 141 4.20 -4.47 10.99
C PHE A 141 4.68 -4.86 12.38
N GLN A 142 4.59 -3.92 13.34
CA GLN A 142 5.05 -4.13 14.70
C GLN A 142 4.15 -5.09 15.50
N LEU A 143 2.83 -5.01 15.31
CA LEU A 143 1.90 -5.95 15.95
C LEU A 143 2.15 -7.38 15.46
N ARG A 144 2.35 -7.57 14.16
CA ARG A 144 2.66 -8.89 13.59
C ARG A 144 4.01 -9.43 14.08
N SER A 145 5.02 -8.58 14.24
CA SER A 145 6.32 -9.00 14.80
C SER A 145 6.24 -9.40 16.27
N PHE A 146 5.25 -8.90 17.02
CA PHE A 146 4.92 -9.36 18.37
C PHE A 146 4.01 -10.61 18.41
N GLY A 147 3.69 -11.20 17.26
CA GLY A 147 2.87 -12.41 17.18
C GLY A 147 1.36 -12.16 17.24
N VAL A 148 0.91 -10.91 17.06
CA VAL A 148 -0.52 -10.63 16.88
C VAL A 148 -0.94 -11.14 15.50
N ASP A 149 -1.95 -12.01 15.49
CA ASP A 149 -2.54 -12.49 14.25
C ASP A 149 -3.40 -11.39 13.63
N ILE A 150 -3.08 -11.04 12.38
CA ILE A 150 -3.79 -10.01 11.61
C ILE A 150 -4.20 -10.67 10.31
N GLU A 151 -5.51 -10.63 10.02
CA GLU A 151 -6.08 -11.15 8.78
C GLU A 151 -5.27 -10.64 7.58
N GLU A 152 -4.78 -11.57 6.75
CA GLU A 152 -3.90 -11.27 5.62
C GLU A 152 -4.52 -10.23 4.67
N ARG A 153 -5.83 -10.31 4.45
CA ARG A 153 -6.57 -9.35 3.62
C ARG A 153 -6.46 -7.94 4.18
N THR A 154 -6.76 -7.72 5.45
CA THR A 154 -6.70 -6.39 6.08
C THR A 154 -5.27 -5.86 6.20
N TYR A 155 -4.31 -6.75 6.47
CA TYR A 155 -2.89 -6.42 6.45
C TYR A 155 -2.48 -5.87 5.08
N ASN A 156 -2.83 -6.56 4.00
CA ASN A 156 -2.52 -6.11 2.64
C ASN A 156 -3.26 -4.82 2.27
N LEU A 157 -4.54 -4.67 2.63
CA LEU A 157 -5.33 -3.47 2.33
C LEU A 157 -4.70 -2.20 2.91
N LEU A 158 -4.22 -2.25 4.16
CA LEU A 158 -3.59 -1.09 4.82
C LEU A 158 -2.29 -0.69 4.13
N ILE A 159 -1.46 -1.67 3.77
CA ILE A 159 -0.17 -1.43 3.08
C ILE A 159 -0.43 -0.94 1.66
N GLU A 160 -1.35 -1.58 0.95
CA GLU A 160 -1.76 -1.23 -0.42
C GLU A 160 -2.25 0.22 -0.47
N HIS A 161 -3.10 0.62 0.47
CA HIS A 161 -3.55 2.01 0.55
C HIS A 161 -2.37 2.98 0.71
N TYR A 162 -1.38 2.65 1.54
CA TYR A 162 -0.21 3.50 1.67
C TYR A 162 0.66 3.51 0.41
N VAL A 163 0.82 2.37 -0.28
CA VAL A 163 1.50 2.31 -1.58
C VAL A 163 0.82 3.22 -2.60
N LYS A 164 -0.51 3.22 -2.69
CA LYS A 164 -1.28 4.16 -3.53
C LYS A 164 -0.96 5.61 -3.21
N VAL A 165 -0.92 5.97 -1.92
CA VAL A 165 -0.55 7.32 -1.46
C VAL A 165 0.91 7.68 -1.77
N LEU A 166 1.83 6.71 -1.75
CA LEU A 166 3.23 6.93 -2.11
C LEU A 166 3.38 7.20 -3.61
N ILE A 167 2.64 6.46 -4.44
CA ILE A 167 2.61 6.64 -5.90
C ILE A 167 2.00 8.01 -6.24
N SER A 168 0.81 8.33 -5.71
CA SER A 168 0.12 9.61 -5.98
C SER A 168 0.99 10.81 -5.63
N ASP A 169 1.72 10.71 -4.53
CA ASP A 169 2.52 11.82 -4.03
C ASP A 169 4.00 11.74 -4.46
N ARG A 170 4.31 10.91 -5.46
CA ARG A 170 5.64 10.73 -6.08
C ARG A 170 6.79 10.49 -5.09
N ARG A 171 6.54 9.75 -4.01
CA ARG A 171 7.60 9.34 -3.05
C ARG A 171 8.25 8.03 -3.48
N VAL A 172 8.87 8.06 -4.65
CA VAL A 172 9.36 6.88 -5.38
C VAL A 172 10.36 6.04 -4.58
N SER A 173 11.23 6.66 -3.78
CA SER A 173 12.27 5.95 -3.01
C SER A 173 11.72 5.04 -1.92
N LEU A 174 10.46 5.21 -1.51
CA LEU A 174 9.83 4.40 -0.47
C LEU A 174 9.03 3.23 -1.05
N ILE A 175 8.59 3.32 -2.30
CA ILE A 175 7.67 2.36 -2.93
C ILE A 175 8.21 0.91 -2.86
N PRO A 176 9.46 0.61 -3.25
CA PRO A 176 9.98 -0.76 -3.25
C PRO A 176 9.87 -1.45 -1.89
N PHE A 177 10.17 -0.73 -0.81
CA PHE A 177 10.09 -1.25 0.55
C PHE A 177 8.66 -1.65 0.92
N TYR A 178 7.66 -0.77 0.72
CA TYR A 178 6.28 -1.06 1.11
C TYR A 178 5.65 -2.11 0.21
N VAL A 179 5.92 -2.07 -1.09
CA VAL A 179 5.47 -3.08 -2.04
C VAL A 179 5.99 -4.45 -1.61
N SER A 180 7.27 -4.59 -1.22
CA SER A 180 7.83 -5.88 -0.76
C SER A 180 7.14 -6.51 0.45
N LYS A 181 6.28 -5.76 1.15
CA LYS A 181 5.49 -6.26 2.29
C LYS A 181 4.11 -6.79 1.90
N LEU A 182 3.69 -6.62 0.65
CA LEU A 182 2.43 -7.14 0.11
C LEU A 182 2.55 -8.60 -0.33
N ARG A 183 1.40 -9.24 -0.60
CA ARG A 183 1.32 -10.53 -1.29
C ARG A 183 1.84 -10.40 -2.75
N ARG A 184 2.39 -11.48 -3.31
CA ARG A 184 3.13 -11.46 -4.59
C ARG A 184 2.34 -10.89 -5.77
N ASP A 185 1.06 -11.22 -5.90
CA ASP A 185 0.17 -10.67 -6.92
C ASP A 185 0.02 -9.15 -6.80
N LEU A 186 -0.14 -8.64 -5.57
CA LEU A 186 -0.21 -7.21 -5.30
C LEU A 186 1.15 -6.51 -5.49
N GLN A 187 2.26 -7.21 -5.23
CA GLN A 187 3.59 -6.68 -5.51
C GLN A 187 3.74 -6.35 -6.98
N ILE A 188 3.44 -7.33 -7.84
CA ILE A 188 3.52 -7.20 -9.29
C ILE A 188 2.56 -6.11 -9.76
N LEU A 189 1.30 -6.14 -9.32
CA LEU A 189 0.27 -5.17 -9.70
C LEU A 189 0.70 -3.73 -9.41
N TRP A 190 1.08 -3.44 -8.16
CA TRP A 190 1.35 -2.07 -7.74
C TRP A 190 2.70 -1.54 -8.19
N TYR A 191 3.71 -2.40 -8.29
CA TYR A 191 4.99 -1.99 -8.83
C TYR A 191 4.88 -1.73 -10.34
N ALA A 192 4.16 -2.57 -11.07
CA ALA A 192 3.88 -2.33 -12.48
C ALA A 192 3.10 -1.04 -12.68
N LYS A 193 2.05 -0.81 -11.87
CA LYS A 193 1.26 0.43 -11.92
C LYS A 193 2.09 1.69 -11.66
N PHE A 194 3.10 1.60 -10.78
CA PHE A 194 4.04 2.67 -10.53
C PHE A 194 4.95 2.95 -11.76
N LEU A 195 5.40 1.91 -12.44
CA LEU A 195 6.30 2.01 -13.58
C LEU A 195 5.62 2.44 -14.89
N GLU A 196 4.29 2.29 -15.01
CA GLU A 196 3.52 2.71 -16.20
C GLU A 196 3.79 4.17 -16.60
N ASP A 197 3.97 5.07 -15.62
CA ASP A 197 4.20 6.50 -15.83
C ASP A 197 5.70 6.89 -15.91
N VAL A 198 6.60 5.90 -16.02
CA VAL A 198 8.06 6.12 -16.11
C VAL A 198 8.50 5.97 -17.57
N PHE A 199 8.85 7.10 -18.18
CA PHE A 199 9.26 7.15 -19.60
C PHE A 199 10.78 7.13 -19.79
N ASP A 200 11.56 7.64 -18.83
CA ASP A 200 13.01 7.72 -18.97
C ASP A 200 13.69 6.37 -18.72
N SER A 201 14.45 5.88 -19.70
CA SER A 201 15.09 4.56 -19.64
C SER A 201 16.08 4.42 -18.47
N SER A 202 16.80 5.50 -18.10
CA SER A 202 17.72 5.46 -16.95
C SER A 202 16.97 5.34 -15.62
N GLU A 203 15.81 6.00 -15.50
CA GLU A 203 14.90 5.83 -14.36
C GLU A 203 14.31 4.43 -14.30
N ARG A 204 13.89 3.86 -15.43
CA ARG A 204 13.40 2.46 -15.52
C ARG A 204 14.43 1.49 -14.94
N GLN A 205 15.68 1.56 -15.42
CA GLN A 205 16.78 0.73 -14.92
C GLN A 205 17.00 0.91 -13.40
N ARG A 206 17.00 2.16 -12.92
CA ARG A 206 17.18 2.47 -11.50
C ARG A 206 16.06 1.87 -10.66
N TYR A 207 14.81 1.98 -11.07
CA TYR A 207 13.69 1.41 -10.32
C TYR A 207 13.70 -0.11 -10.36
N LEU A 208 14.02 -0.75 -11.49
CA LEU A 208 14.18 -2.20 -11.55
C LEU A 208 15.32 -2.69 -10.65
N ALA A 209 16.44 -1.95 -10.56
CA ALA A 209 17.51 -2.26 -9.61
C ALA A 209 17.00 -2.21 -8.15
N GLN A 210 16.23 -1.19 -7.78
CA GLN A 210 15.60 -1.11 -6.45
C GLN A 210 14.60 -2.25 -6.21
N ALA A 211 13.87 -2.69 -7.24
CA ALA A 211 12.99 -3.85 -7.15
C ALA A 211 13.78 -5.12 -6.80
N ARG A 212 14.94 -5.34 -7.46
CA ARG A 212 15.85 -6.47 -7.14
C ARG A 212 16.38 -6.39 -5.72
N GLU A 213 16.83 -5.22 -5.26
CA GLU A 213 17.31 -5.00 -3.88
C GLU A 213 16.26 -5.37 -2.82
N HIS A 214 14.98 -5.18 -3.15
CA HIS A 214 13.85 -5.51 -2.29
C HIS A 214 13.26 -6.91 -2.53
N ASN A 215 13.93 -7.76 -3.32
CA ASN A 215 13.51 -9.12 -3.68
C ASN A 215 12.13 -9.18 -4.36
N LEU A 216 11.81 -8.16 -5.16
CA LEU A 216 10.62 -8.19 -6.01
C LEU A 216 10.89 -9.00 -7.28
N ASP A 217 9.83 -9.61 -7.81
CA ASP A 217 9.89 -10.39 -9.04
C ASP A 217 9.95 -9.48 -10.27
N VAL A 218 11.17 -9.09 -10.65
CA VAL A 218 11.42 -8.19 -11.78
C VAL A 218 10.90 -8.76 -13.10
N TYR A 219 11.05 -10.07 -13.31
CA TYR A 219 10.54 -10.74 -14.51
C TYR A 219 9.02 -10.53 -14.65
N SER A 220 8.25 -10.88 -13.61
CA SER A 220 6.80 -10.73 -13.64
C SER A 220 6.36 -9.26 -13.67
N ILE A 221 7.12 -8.36 -13.06
CA ILE A 221 6.87 -6.92 -13.10
C ILE A 221 7.04 -6.39 -14.53
N CYS A 222 8.15 -6.68 -15.22
CA CYS A 222 8.38 -6.23 -16.60
C CYS A 222 7.27 -6.71 -17.54
N LEU A 223 6.85 -7.97 -17.40
CA LEU A 223 5.72 -8.52 -18.15
C LEU A 223 4.41 -7.78 -17.86
N ALA A 224 4.11 -7.55 -16.59
CA ALA A 224 2.88 -6.87 -16.19
C ALA A 224 2.82 -5.43 -16.73
N VAL A 225 3.95 -4.69 -16.72
CA VAL A 225 4.00 -3.33 -17.28
C VAL A 225 3.76 -3.35 -18.79
N ALA A 226 4.46 -4.22 -19.52
CA ALA A 226 4.29 -4.33 -20.97
C ALA A 226 2.86 -4.72 -21.35
N GLU A 227 2.26 -5.68 -20.63
CA GLU A 227 0.89 -6.11 -20.84
C GLU A 227 -0.13 -5.00 -20.51
N GLN A 228 0.07 -4.24 -19.43
CA GLN A 228 -0.79 -3.11 -19.04
C GLN A 228 -0.79 -2.01 -20.10
N LEU A 229 0.40 -1.59 -20.57
CA LEU A 229 0.54 -0.58 -21.62
C LEU A 229 -0.11 -1.04 -22.93
N ARG A 230 0.08 -2.31 -23.32
CA ARG A 230 -0.60 -2.88 -24.48
C ARG A 230 -2.11 -2.90 -24.32
N LYS A 231 -2.64 -3.35 -23.18
CA LYS A 231 -4.09 -3.37 -22.91
C LYS A 231 -4.69 -1.97 -23.00
N HIS A 232 -4.02 -0.96 -22.43
CA HIS A 232 -4.46 0.44 -22.54
C HIS A 232 -4.49 0.88 -24.01
N TYR A 233 -3.44 0.62 -24.78
CA TYR A 233 -3.41 0.98 -26.20
C TYR A 233 -4.51 0.28 -27.01
N LEU A 234 -4.68 -1.04 -26.84
CA LEU A 234 -5.73 -1.79 -27.55
C LEU A 234 -7.14 -1.34 -27.18
N ALA A 235 -7.38 -0.91 -25.94
CA ALA A 235 -8.65 -0.33 -25.54
C ALA A 235 -8.91 1.01 -26.24
N LEU A 236 -7.87 1.83 -26.46
CA LEU A 236 -7.99 3.07 -27.24
C LEU A 236 -8.33 2.75 -28.70
N VAL A 237 -7.58 1.85 -29.34
CA VAL A 237 -7.77 1.47 -30.75
C VAL A 237 -9.10 0.74 -30.98
N GLY A 238 -9.49 -0.16 -30.08
CA GLY A 238 -10.75 -0.93 -30.17
C GLY A 238 -12.01 -0.09 -29.93
N ASN A 239 -11.91 0.98 -29.12
CA ASN A 239 -13.02 1.91 -28.91
C ASN A 239 -13.16 2.96 -30.02
N SER A 240 -12.16 3.10 -30.92
CA SER A 240 -12.24 3.98 -32.10
C SER A 240 -13.21 3.52 -33.19
N GLY A 241 -14.00 2.46 -32.93
CA GLY A 241 -14.95 1.91 -33.88
C GLY A 241 -14.27 0.94 -34.84
N HIS A 242 -15.04 -0.06 -35.29
CA HIS A 242 -14.72 -0.78 -36.51
C HIS A 242 -14.27 0.23 -37.57
N PRO A 243 -13.23 -0.06 -38.39
CA PRO A 243 -13.17 0.57 -39.68
C PRO A 243 -14.53 0.28 -40.30
N GLU A 244 -15.35 1.31 -40.49
CA GLU A 244 -16.53 1.16 -41.33
C GLU A 244 -16.03 0.43 -42.56
N THR A 245 -16.70 -0.66 -42.93
CA THR A 245 -16.57 -1.26 -44.25
C THR A 245 -17.06 -0.22 -45.25
N GLY A 246 -16.26 0.84 -45.42
CA GLY A 246 -16.38 1.86 -46.41
C GLY A 246 -15.99 1.18 -47.71
N SER A 247 -16.97 1.14 -48.60
CA SER A 247 -16.82 0.97 -50.04
C SER A 247 -15.36 1.08 -50.51
N LEU A 248 -14.87 0.01 -51.14
CA LEU A 248 -13.63 -0.04 -51.90
C LEU A 248 -13.63 1.07 -52.97
N THR A 249 -13.29 2.30 -52.57
CA THR A 249 -12.84 3.33 -53.49
C THR A 249 -11.34 3.37 -53.38
N THR A 250 -10.69 3.11 -54.51
CA THR A 250 -9.26 3.23 -54.76
C THR A 250 -8.81 4.68 -54.55
N SER A 251 -8.77 5.14 -53.31
CA SER A 251 -8.02 6.33 -52.89
C SER A 251 -6.66 5.85 -52.41
N GLU A 252 -5.61 6.48 -52.92
CA GLU A 252 -4.20 6.22 -52.58
C GLU A 252 -4.02 5.89 -51.09
N PHE A 253 -3.51 4.68 -50.83
CA PHE A 253 -3.10 4.15 -49.53
C PHE A 253 -2.02 5.06 -48.95
N SER A 254 -2.44 6.15 -48.31
CA SER A 254 -1.54 7.17 -47.79
C SER A 254 -1.04 6.73 -46.43
N LEU A 255 0.01 5.92 -46.47
CA LEU A 255 0.73 5.42 -45.31
C LEU A 255 1.01 6.54 -44.32
N ARG A 256 0.56 6.39 -43.07
CA ARG A 256 0.89 7.34 -42.01
C ARG A 256 2.38 7.26 -41.72
N LYS A 257 3.03 8.44 -41.75
CA LYS A 257 4.46 8.61 -41.47
C LYS A 257 4.77 9.19 -40.10
N SER A 258 3.75 9.36 -39.25
CA SER A 258 3.89 9.96 -37.93
C SER A 258 3.43 8.98 -36.85
N VAL A 259 4.25 8.83 -35.81
CA VAL A 259 3.93 8.05 -34.62
C VAL A 259 3.22 8.96 -33.62
N THR A 260 2.05 8.54 -33.14
CA THR A 260 1.28 9.24 -32.11
C THR A 260 1.89 9.02 -30.72
N GLU A 261 1.52 9.85 -29.74
CA GLU A 261 2.02 9.71 -28.36
C GLU A 261 1.64 8.35 -27.73
N ASP A 262 0.44 7.83 -28.01
CA ASP A 262 0.00 6.54 -27.48
C ASP A 262 0.71 5.35 -28.14
N GLU A 263 1.00 5.45 -29.45
CA GLU A 263 1.84 4.49 -30.16
C GLU A 263 3.27 4.52 -29.63
N GLU A 264 3.83 5.71 -29.40
CA GLU A 264 5.16 5.87 -28.81
C GLU A 264 5.25 5.20 -27.43
N LYS A 265 4.22 5.39 -26.60
CA LYS A 265 4.14 4.77 -25.28
C LYS A 265 4.11 3.25 -25.35
N VAL A 266 3.26 2.66 -26.20
CA VAL A 266 3.17 1.21 -26.32
C VAL A 266 4.39 0.59 -27.00
N ILE A 267 5.04 1.31 -27.93
CA ILE A 267 6.31 0.91 -28.52
C ILE A 267 7.40 0.90 -27.44
N SER A 268 7.49 1.96 -26.63
CA SER A 268 8.43 2.01 -25.50
C SER A 268 8.18 0.92 -24.46
N ALA A 269 7.00 0.27 -24.47
CA ALA A 269 6.69 -0.81 -23.55
C ALA A 269 7.52 -2.07 -23.84
N ILE A 270 7.96 -2.27 -25.08
CA ILE A 270 8.84 -3.38 -25.46
C ILE A 270 10.18 -3.29 -24.73
N GLU A 271 10.67 -2.08 -24.45
CA GLU A 271 11.92 -1.88 -23.70
C GLU A 271 11.87 -2.56 -22.31
N TRP A 272 10.69 -2.67 -21.68
CA TRP A 272 10.55 -3.39 -20.40
C TRP A 272 10.95 -4.86 -20.52
N LEU A 273 10.65 -5.48 -21.65
CA LEU A 273 11.00 -6.87 -21.95
C LEU A 273 12.48 -7.02 -22.32
N LEU A 274 13.13 -5.94 -22.75
CA LEU A 274 14.56 -5.93 -23.08
C LEU A 274 15.47 -5.77 -21.85
N PHE A 275 14.93 -5.50 -20.66
CA PHE A 275 15.73 -5.44 -19.42
C PHE A 275 16.12 -6.81 -18.85
N GLU A 276 15.43 -7.88 -19.28
CA GLU A 276 15.76 -9.27 -18.93
C GLU A 276 15.84 -10.11 -20.23
N PRO A 277 16.77 -9.78 -21.15
CA PRO A 277 16.77 -10.34 -22.50
C PRO A 277 16.95 -11.85 -22.50
N ASP A 278 17.68 -12.40 -21.53
CA ASP A 278 17.89 -13.85 -21.38
C ASP A 278 16.61 -14.62 -21.06
N MET A 279 15.57 -13.96 -20.54
CA MET A 279 14.30 -14.60 -20.15
C MET A 279 13.08 -14.08 -20.90
N LEU A 280 13.11 -12.83 -21.39
CA LEU A 280 11.94 -12.13 -21.94
C LEU A 280 12.03 -11.82 -23.44
N MET A 281 13.11 -12.20 -24.14
CA MET A 281 13.21 -11.94 -25.58
C MET A 281 12.10 -12.63 -26.39
N ALA A 282 11.73 -13.85 -25.99
CA ALA A 282 10.60 -14.57 -26.58
C ALA A 282 9.28 -13.80 -26.48
N GLU A 283 9.01 -13.23 -25.30
CA GLU A 283 7.85 -12.36 -25.04
C GLU A 283 7.95 -11.07 -25.84
N ALA A 284 9.14 -10.46 -25.97
CA ALA A 284 9.36 -9.26 -26.77
C ALA A 284 9.03 -9.48 -28.25
N VAL A 285 9.51 -10.61 -28.83
CA VAL A 285 9.20 -10.99 -30.22
C VAL A 285 7.70 -11.24 -30.40
N ARG A 286 7.06 -11.94 -29.45
CA ARG A 286 5.62 -12.20 -29.49
C ARG A 286 4.80 -10.90 -29.47
N GLU A 287 5.14 -9.99 -28.55
CA GLU A 287 4.45 -8.72 -28.37
C GLU A 287 4.70 -7.76 -29.55
N ALA A 288 5.93 -7.73 -30.09
CA ALA A 288 6.24 -6.95 -31.28
C ALA A 288 5.49 -7.45 -32.53
N GLY A 289 5.40 -8.77 -32.74
CA GLY A 289 4.56 -9.31 -33.81
C GLY A 289 3.09 -8.91 -33.64
N ALA A 290 2.56 -9.00 -32.42
CA ALA A 290 1.17 -8.62 -32.13
C ALA A 290 0.89 -7.13 -32.37
N LEU A 291 1.74 -6.23 -31.86
CA LEU A 291 1.62 -4.79 -32.08
C LEU A 291 1.86 -4.41 -33.55
N GLY A 292 2.82 -5.04 -34.21
CA GLY A 292 3.10 -4.84 -35.64
C GLY A 292 1.86 -5.09 -36.50
N ARG A 293 1.13 -6.19 -36.25
CA ARG A 293 -0.15 -6.45 -36.93
C ARG A 293 -1.17 -5.33 -36.70
N VAL A 294 -1.28 -4.82 -35.47
CA VAL A 294 -2.23 -3.74 -35.14
C VAL A 294 -1.86 -2.44 -35.84
N PHE A 295 -0.57 -2.08 -35.86
CA PHE A 295 -0.11 -0.88 -36.57
C PHE A 295 -0.28 -1.00 -38.09
N LEU A 296 -0.05 -2.18 -38.67
CA LEU A 296 -0.32 -2.44 -40.09
C LEU A 296 -1.80 -2.33 -40.45
N LEU A 297 -2.69 -2.87 -39.61
CA LEU A 297 -4.13 -2.72 -39.78
C LEU A 297 -4.60 -1.26 -39.70
N ASN A 298 -3.87 -0.43 -38.97
CA ASN A 298 -4.09 1.01 -38.86
C ASN A 298 -3.28 1.83 -39.89
N GLU A 299 -2.66 1.18 -40.88
CA GLU A 299 -1.89 1.79 -41.97
C GLU A 299 -0.73 2.71 -41.50
N ASN A 300 -0.14 2.44 -40.33
CA ASN A 300 0.93 3.23 -39.75
C ASN A 300 2.30 2.53 -39.82
N LEU A 301 2.99 2.64 -40.95
CA LEU A 301 4.32 2.02 -41.11
C LEU A 301 5.40 2.64 -40.26
N ALA A 302 5.34 3.94 -39.97
CA ALA A 302 6.34 4.59 -39.12
C ALA A 302 6.35 3.99 -37.71
N ALA A 303 5.19 3.60 -37.18
CA ALA A 303 5.09 2.90 -35.90
C ALA A 303 5.64 1.46 -35.98
N VAL A 304 5.43 0.76 -37.10
CA VAL A 304 5.98 -0.58 -37.31
C VAL A 304 7.51 -0.53 -37.44
N GLU A 305 8.06 0.36 -38.27
CA GLU A 305 9.50 0.59 -38.42
C GLU A 305 10.15 0.82 -37.04
N LYS A 306 9.61 1.80 -36.30
CA LYS A 306 10.13 2.14 -34.97
C LYS A 306 10.05 0.99 -33.97
N LEU A 307 8.97 0.20 -34.01
CA LEU A 307 8.82 -0.97 -33.14
C LEU A 307 9.92 -2.02 -33.39
N PHE A 308 10.24 -2.28 -34.65
CA PHE A 308 11.24 -3.27 -35.03
C PHE A 308 12.66 -2.74 -34.86
N ASP A 309 12.89 -1.43 -34.96
CA ASP A 309 14.19 -0.79 -34.68
C ASP A 309 14.63 -0.90 -33.21
N ILE A 310 13.69 -1.05 -32.27
CA ILE A 310 13.99 -1.22 -30.83
C ILE A 310 14.53 -2.62 -30.52
N LEU A 311 14.15 -3.62 -31.32
CA LEU A 311 14.57 -5.00 -31.10
C LEU A 311 16.00 -5.22 -31.60
N PRO A 312 16.83 -6.00 -30.88
CA PRO A 312 18.12 -6.45 -31.40
C PRO A 312 17.96 -7.23 -32.71
N ASP A 313 18.97 -7.16 -33.58
CA ASP A 313 18.92 -7.84 -34.88
C ASP A 313 18.71 -9.35 -34.79
N ASN A 314 19.24 -9.95 -33.71
CA ASN A 314 19.18 -11.38 -33.38
C ASN A 314 18.03 -11.74 -32.41
N ALA A 315 17.02 -10.88 -32.26
CA ALA A 315 15.91 -11.11 -31.32
C ALA A 315 15.15 -12.42 -31.61
N ASP A 316 14.99 -12.78 -32.88
CA ASP A 316 14.37 -14.03 -33.33
C ASP A 316 15.19 -15.28 -32.95
N GLU A 317 16.51 -15.24 -33.16
CA GLU A 317 17.41 -16.33 -32.75
C GLU A 317 17.38 -16.53 -31.22
N ALA A 318 17.48 -15.44 -30.47
CA ALA A 318 17.40 -15.46 -29.01
C ALA A 318 16.03 -15.96 -28.50
N ALA A 319 14.93 -15.56 -29.13
CA ALA A 319 13.59 -16.06 -28.79
C ALA A 319 13.46 -17.57 -29.05
N ILE A 320 14.04 -18.07 -30.16
CA ILE A 320 14.05 -19.50 -30.47
C ILE A 320 14.78 -20.26 -29.36
N ASP A 321 15.95 -19.81 -28.95
CA ASP A 321 16.74 -20.52 -27.94
C ASP A 321 16.04 -20.55 -26.58
N ILE A 322 15.43 -19.45 -26.14
CA ILE A 322 14.59 -19.42 -24.92
C ILE A 322 13.44 -20.44 -25.01
N TRP A 323 12.72 -20.49 -26.13
CA TRP A 323 11.62 -21.46 -26.27
C TRP A 323 12.10 -22.91 -26.28
N LYS A 324 13.26 -23.20 -26.87
CA LYS A 324 13.83 -24.55 -26.82
C LYS A 324 14.18 -24.97 -25.39
N GLU A 325 14.70 -24.03 -24.60
CA GLU A 325 15.04 -24.27 -23.19
C GLU A 325 13.81 -24.45 -22.30
N GLN A 326 12.72 -23.71 -22.57
CA GLN A 326 11.47 -23.81 -21.82
C GLN A 326 10.62 -25.04 -22.20
N ASN A 327 10.79 -25.58 -23.40
CA ASN A 327 10.03 -26.75 -23.84
C ASN A 327 10.59 -28.03 -23.20
N ASP A 328 9.83 -28.65 -22.29
CA ASP A 328 10.17 -29.91 -21.58
C ASP A 328 10.40 -31.14 -22.48
N ASP A 329 10.18 -31.03 -23.79
CA ASP A 329 10.30 -32.14 -24.72
C ASP A 329 11.79 -32.40 -25.04
N ALA A 330 12.25 -33.65 -24.95
CA ALA A 330 13.67 -34.02 -25.14
C ALA A 330 14.23 -33.67 -26.53
N SER A 331 13.35 -33.29 -27.47
CA SER A 331 13.69 -32.81 -28.82
C SER A 331 14.04 -31.32 -28.88
N GLY A 332 13.66 -30.52 -27.87
CA GLY A 332 13.73 -29.06 -27.90
C GLY A 332 12.95 -28.46 -29.07
N ALA A 333 11.97 -29.17 -29.65
CA ALA A 333 11.27 -28.70 -30.84
C ALA A 333 10.31 -27.55 -30.51
N LEU A 334 10.27 -26.55 -31.41
CA LEU A 334 9.29 -25.47 -31.30
C LEU A 334 7.86 -25.98 -31.53
N THR A 335 6.94 -25.51 -30.71
CA THR A 335 5.50 -25.77 -30.85
C THR A 335 4.95 -25.13 -32.12
N THR A 336 3.78 -25.57 -32.57
CA THR A 336 3.10 -24.96 -33.72
C THR A 336 2.81 -23.48 -33.49
N GLU A 337 2.48 -23.10 -32.25
CA GLU A 337 2.24 -21.70 -31.88
C GLU A 337 3.51 -20.86 -31.99
N GLN A 338 4.63 -21.33 -31.43
CA GLN A 338 5.93 -20.65 -31.51
C GLN A 338 6.38 -20.46 -32.98
N LYS A 339 6.19 -21.48 -33.82
CA LYS A 339 6.46 -21.38 -35.27
C LYS A 339 5.59 -20.35 -35.97
N ASN A 340 4.32 -20.25 -35.59
CA ASN A 340 3.41 -19.26 -36.15
C ASN A 340 3.80 -17.82 -35.73
N ILE A 341 4.21 -17.62 -34.48
CA ILE A 341 4.72 -16.33 -33.98
C ILE A 341 5.93 -15.89 -34.79
N LEU A 342 6.92 -16.77 -34.99
CA LEU A 342 8.11 -16.47 -35.80
C LEU A 342 7.76 -16.14 -37.24
N LYS A 343 6.91 -16.97 -37.87
CA LYS A 343 6.50 -16.73 -39.25
C LYS A 343 5.86 -15.36 -39.40
N ASP A 344 4.99 -14.98 -38.47
CA ASP A 344 4.33 -13.67 -38.48
C ASP A 344 5.33 -12.53 -38.28
N TYR A 345 6.19 -12.64 -37.27
CA TYR A 345 7.27 -11.69 -37.00
C TYR A 345 8.17 -11.46 -38.23
N HIS A 346 8.64 -12.54 -38.86
CA HIS A 346 9.44 -12.44 -40.09
C HIS A 346 8.66 -11.85 -41.26
N SER A 347 7.38 -12.20 -41.42
CA SER A 347 6.56 -11.67 -42.52
C SER A 347 6.43 -10.15 -42.42
N ILE A 348 6.22 -9.64 -41.20
CA ILE A 348 6.16 -8.19 -40.94
C ILE A 348 7.54 -7.56 -41.18
N ARG A 349 8.62 -8.15 -40.65
CA ARG A 349 9.99 -7.63 -40.85
C ARG A 349 10.38 -7.55 -42.33
N ILE A 350 10.02 -8.55 -43.13
CA ILE A 350 10.24 -8.56 -44.59
C ILE A 350 9.42 -7.46 -45.28
N TYR A 351 8.16 -7.27 -44.87
CA TYR A 351 7.28 -6.26 -45.44
C TYR A 351 7.77 -4.82 -45.22
N ILE A 352 8.48 -4.54 -44.12
CA ILE A 352 9.05 -3.22 -43.86
C ILE A 352 10.32 -2.97 -44.68
N VAL A 353 11.11 -4.02 -44.94
CA VAL A 353 12.39 -3.92 -45.65
C VAL A 353 12.24 -3.90 -47.18
N GLY A 354 11.18 -4.53 -47.69
CA GLY A 354 10.89 -4.65 -49.14
C GLY A 354 9.97 -3.56 -49.65
#